data_AF-A0A091EQT3-F1
#
_entry.id   AF-A0A091EQT3-F1
#
_cell.length_a   1.000
_cell.length_b   1.000
_cell.length_c   1.000
_cell.angle_alpha   90.00
_cell.angle_beta   90.00
_cell.angle_gamma   90.00
#
_symmetry.space_group_name_H-M   'P 1'
#
loop_
_entity.id
_entity.type
_entity.pdbx_description
1 polymer ?
#
loop_
_entity_poly.entity_id
_entity_poly.type
_entity_poly.pdbx_seq_one_letter_code
_entity_poly.pdbx_strand_id
1 'polypeptide(L)' 'GSLGALVCDLEPATIPASGPAILDNLKLCPALTGAQQDALNALLLTGDTAYGDPSSWNLRTLQDLGPLVLALNQTTLSLV' A
#
# COMPACT_ATOMS: atom_id res chain seq x y z
N GLY A 1 4.48 -17.45 9.51
CA GLY A 1 3.63 -16.90 10.57
C GLY A 1 3.07 -15.60 10.06
N SER A 2 1.76 -15.54 9.85
CA SER A 2 1.08 -14.35 9.33
C SER A 2 0.93 -13.33 10.46
N LEU A 3 1.42 -12.11 10.25
CA LEU A 3 1.13 -10.94 11.08
C LEU A 3 -0.35 -10.50 10.98
N GLY A 4 -1.26 -11.40 10.58
CA GLY A 4 -2.56 -11.07 9.98
C GLY A 4 -3.53 -10.30 10.88
N ALA A 5 -3.35 -10.34 12.21
CA ALA A 5 -4.11 -9.51 13.14
C ALA A 5 -3.38 -8.21 13.55
N LEU A 6 -2.05 -8.18 13.47
CA LEU A 6 -1.23 -7.05 13.94
C LEU A 6 -0.84 -6.09 12.82
N VAL A 7 -0.97 -6.49 11.55
CA VAL A 7 -0.55 -5.64 10.43
C VAL A 7 -1.34 -4.32 10.38
N CYS A 8 -2.60 -4.35 10.82
CA CYS A 8 -3.46 -3.17 10.88
C CYS A 8 -3.18 -2.28 12.09
N ASP A 9 -2.43 -2.79 13.08
CA ASP A 9 -1.99 -2.05 14.26
C ASP A 9 -0.53 -1.60 14.11
N LEU A 10 0.11 -1.81 12.94
CA LEU A 10 1.45 -1.33 12.70
C LEU A 10 1.49 0.19 12.74
N GLU A 11 2.50 0.71 13.42
CA GLU A 11 2.83 2.12 13.37
C GLU A 11 3.12 2.51 11.90
N PRO A 12 2.62 3.65 11.41
CA PRO A 12 2.85 4.09 10.03
C PRO A 12 4.32 4.05 9.60
N ALA A 13 5.24 4.39 10.51
CA ALA A 13 6.68 4.35 10.25
C ALA A 13 7.22 2.94 9.98
N THR A 14 6.55 1.89 10.45
CA THR A 14 6.96 0.49 10.24
C THR A 14 6.58 -0.02 8.87
N ILE A 15 5.58 0.58 8.20
CA ILE A 15 5.14 0.16 6.86
C ILE A 15 6.29 0.21 5.84
N PRO A 16 6.93 1.37 5.57
CA PRO A 16 8.04 1.41 4.61
C PRO A 16 9.25 0.61 5.08
N ALA A 17 9.48 0.50 6.39
CA ALA A 17 10.60 -0.26 6.96
C ALA A 17 10.43 -1.79 6.82
N SER A 18 9.19 -2.28 6.68
CA SER A 18 8.89 -3.71 6.54
C SER A 18 9.15 -4.26 5.13
N GLY A 19 9.49 -3.39 4.18
CA GLY A 19 9.74 -3.75 2.79
C GLY A 19 8.46 -4.05 1.99
N PRO A 20 8.59 -4.31 0.68
CA PRO A 20 7.45 -4.30 -0.25
C PRO A 20 6.44 -5.44 -0.03
N ALA A 21 6.83 -6.52 0.65
CA ALA A 21 5.93 -7.63 1.00
C ALA A 21 4.86 -7.25 2.04
N ILE A 22 4.98 -6.08 2.69
CA ILE A 22 3.98 -5.59 3.64
C ILE A 22 2.63 -5.31 2.97
N LEU A 23 2.64 -4.96 1.67
CA LEU A 23 1.45 -4.58 0.92
C LEU A 23 0.42 -5.71 0.88
N ASP A 24 0.85 -6.96 0.71
CA ASP A 24 -0.06 -8.11 0.72
C ASP A 24 -0.71 -8.34 2.09
N ASN A 25 -0.02 -7.98 3.18
CA ASN A 25 -0.59 -8.06 4.52
C ASN A 25 -1.57 -6.90 4.76
N LEU A 26 -1.27 -5.68 4.29
CA LEU A 26 -2.15 -4.52 4.43
C LEU A 26 -3.50 -4.70 3.71
N LYS A 27 -3.55 -5.51 2.64
CA LYS A 27 -4.81 -5.89 1.97
C LYS A 27 -5.81 -6.59 2.90
N LEU A 28 -5.32 -7.20 3.98
CA LEU A 28 -6.16 -7.90 4.96
C LEU A 28 -6.83 -6.94 5.95
N CYS A 29 -6.43 -5.66 5.97
CA CYS A 29 -7.01 -4.70 6.88
C CYS A 29 -8.41 -4.26 6.44
N PRO A 30 -9.43 -4.34 7.33
CA PRO A 30 -10.76 -3.81 7.03
C PRO A 30 -10.74 -2.31 6.74
N ALA A 31 -9.85 -1.58 7.42
CA ALA A 31 -9.59 -0.17 7.19
C ALA A 31 -8.15 0.17 7.61
N LEU A 32 -7.53 1.12 6.90
CA LEU A 32 -6.27 1.73 7.29
C LEU A 32 -6.54 3.11 7.90
N THR A 33 -5.81 3.46 8.95
CA THR A 33 -5.84 4.83 9.50
C THR A 33 -5.26 5.82 8.49
N GLY A 34 -5.60 7.11 8.59
CA GLY A 34 -5.07 8.13 7.67
C GLY A 34 -3.53 8.12 7.60
N ALA A 35 -2.85 7.99 8.73
CA ALA A 35 -1.40 7.94 8.77
C ALA A 35 -0.83 6.66 8.11
N GLN A 36 -1.50 5.52 8.22
CA GLN A 36 -1.12 4.30 7.49
C GLN A 36 -1.36 4.44 5.99
N GLN A 37 -2.41 5.14 5.57
CA GLN A 37 -2.64 5.46 4.16
C GLN A 37 -1.54 6.37 3.62
N ASP A 38 -1.11 7.39 4.37
CA ASP A 38 0.00 8.26 3.98
C ASP A 38 1.30 7.47 3.80
N ALA A 39 1.62 6.58 4.75
CA ALA A 39 2.80 5.72 4.68
C ALA A 39 2.72 4.71 3.52
N LEU A 40 1.54 4.16 3.25
CA LEU A 40 1.29 3.30 2.09
C LEU A 40 1.54 4.06 0.77
N ASN A 41 0.99 5.27 0.62
CA ASN A 41 1.18 6.07 -0.60
C ASN A 41 2.65 6.47 -0.76
N ALA A 42 3.32 6.86 0.32
CA ALA A 42 4.76 7.16 0.27
C ALA A 42 5.57 5.94 -0.20
N LEU A 43 5.23 4.73 0.26
CA LEU A 43 5.88 3.49 -0.19
C LEU A 43 5.58 3.17 -1.66
N LEU A 44 4.34 3.34 -2.13
CA LEU A 44 3.97 3.10 -3.52
C LEU A 44 4.66 4.07 -4.48
N LEU A 45 4.81 5.34 -4.08
CA LEU A 45 5.47 6.39 -4.85
C LEU A 45 6.98 6.19 -5.02
N THR A 46 7.63 5.33 -4.22
CA THR A 46 9.05 5.02 -4.45
C THR A 46 9.27 4.21 -5.72
N GLY A 47 8.23 3.51 -6.20
CA GLY A 47 8.34 2.55 -7.31
C GLY A 47 9.06 1.24 -6.94
N ASP A 48 9.65 1.14 -5.75
CA ASP A 48 10.40 -0.03 -5.25
C ASP A 48 9.49 -1.12 -4.66
N THR A 49 8.31 -1.29 -5.25
CA THR A 49 7.34 -2.31 -4.88
C THR A 49 7.15 -3.30 -6.02
N ALA A 50 6.48 -4.42 -5.76
CA ALA A 50 6.12 -5.37 -6.81
C ALA A 50 5.21 -4.76 -7.90
N TYR A 51 4.61 -3.59 -7.63
CA TYR A 51 3.74 -2.88 -8.58
C TYR A 51 4.49 -1.88 -9.47
N GLY A 52 5.75 -1.58 -9.17
CA GLY A 52 6.54 -0.57 -9.90
C GLY A 52 6.02 0.85 -9.69
N ASP A 53 6.51 1.78 -10.52
CA ASP A 53 6.12 3.19 -10.51
C ASP A 53 4.63 3.35 -10.86
N PRO A 54 3.85 4.17 -10.11
CA PRO A 54 2.43 4.42 -10.38
C PRO A 54 2.10 4.82 -11.82
N SER A 55 3.00 5.53 -12.52
CA SER A 55 2.82 5.91 -13.93
C SER A 55 2.84 4.76 -14.92
N SER A 56 3.26 3.57 -14.47
CA SER A 56 3.24 2.34 -15.27
C SER A 56 2.04 1.43 -14.96
N TRP A 57 1.22 1.80 -13.98
CA TRP A 57 0.12 0.96 -13.53
C TRP A 57 -0.95 0.83 -14.61
N ASN A 58 -1.46 -0.39 -14.75
CA ASN A 58 -2.57 -0.68 -15.64
C ASN A 58 -3.71 -1.33 -14.84
N LEU A 59 -4.80 -1.68 -15.53
CA LEU A 59 -5.96 -2.32 -14.90
C LEU A 59 -5.58 -3.57 -14.11
N ARG A 60 -4.60 -4.35 -14.59
CA ARG A 60 -4.13 -5.55 -13.87
C ARG A 60 -3.43 -5.17 -12.57
N THR A 61 -2.56 -4.16 -12.58
CA THR A 61 -1.90 -3.66 -11.37
C THR A 61 -2.92 -3.17 -10.33
N LEU A 62 -3.95 -2.43 -10.77
CA LEU A 62 -5.02 -1.96 -9.89
C LEU A 62 -5.85 -3.11 -9.31
N GLN A 63 -6.12 -4.15 -10.10
CA GLN A 63 -6.77 -5.37 -9.61
C GLN A 63 -5.92 -6.11 -8.58
N ASP A 64 -4.60 -6.19 -8.82
CA ASP A 64 -3.66 -6.87 -7.92
C ASP A 64 -3.44 -6.07 -6.62
N LEU A 65 -3.54 -4.74 -6.64
CA LEU A 65 -3.58 -3.88 -5.45
C LEU A 65 -4.83 -4.17 -4.58
N GLY A 66 -5.96 -4.51 -5.21
CA GLY A 66 -7.17 -4.92 -4.53
C GLY A 66 -7.74 -3.83 -3.60
N PRO A 67 -8.08 -4.15 -2.33
CA PRO A 67 -8.68 -3.17 -1.41
C PRO A 67 -7.84 -1.92 -1.17
N LEU A 68 -6.51 -2.01 -1.34
CA LEU A 68 -5.59 -0.89 -1.15
C LEU A 68 -5.83 0.26 -2.13
N VAL A 69 -6.51 0.03 -3.26
CA VAL A 69 -6.89 1.10 -4.20
C VAL A 69 -7.73 2.18 -3.50
N LEU A 70 -8.54 1.81 -2.49
CA LEU A 70 -9.37 2.74 -1.74
C LEU A 70 -8.57 3.63 -0.77
N ALA A 71 -7.31 3.29 -0.52
CA ALA A 71 -6.39 4.05 0.35
C ALA A 71 -5.46 4.98 -0.45
N LEU A 72 -5.58 5.02 -1.78
CA LEU A 72 -4.74 5.89 -2.61
C LEU A 72 -5.16 7.35 -2.48
N ASN A 73 -4.18 8.23 -2.33
CA ASN A 73 -4.41 9.67 -2.30
C ASN A 73 -4.35 10.29 -3.70
N GLN A 74 -4.73 11.57 -3.81
CA GLN A 74 -4.79 12.27 -5.09
C GLN A 74 -3.44 12.33 -5.81
N THR A 75 -2.32 12.42 -5.07
CA THR A 75 -0.98 12.44 -5.65
C THR A 75 -0.70 11.14 -6.39
N THR A 76 -0.90 10.00 -5.73
CA THR A 76 -0.69 8.68 -6.35
C THR A 76 -1.66 8.44 -7.50
N LEU A 77 -2.95 8.75 -7.32
CA LEU A 77 -3.97 8.58 -8.37
C LEU A 77 -3.73 9.45 -9.59
N SER A 78 -3.09 10.62 -9.45
CA SER A 78 -2.79 11.50 -10.58
C SER A 78 -1.70 10.97 -11.51
N LEU A 79 -0.95 9.97 -11.06
CA LEU A 79 0.10 9.33 -11.85
C LEU A 79 -0.42 8.13 -12.64
N VAL A 80 -1.52 7.51 -12.21
CA VAL A 80 -2.10 6.29 -12.80
C VAL A 80 -2.84 6.58 -14.10
#